data_AF-A0A933ZFT8-F1
#
_entry.id   AF-A0A933ZFT8-F1
#
_cell.length_a   1.000
_cell.length_b   1.000
_cell.length_c   1.000
_cell.angle_alpha   90.00
_cell.angle_beta   90.00
_cell.angle_gamma   90.00
#
_symmetry.space_group_name_H-M   'P 1'
#
loop_
_entity.id
_entity.type
_entity.pdbx_description
1 polymer ?
#
loop_
_entity_poly.entity_id
_entity_poly.type
_entity_poly.pdbx_seq_one_letter_code
_entity_poly.pdbx_strand_id
1 'polypeptide(L)'
;MRKLLRLLPVAALLSACSGSSPAPVESTPAVEDDFDSFVDGKADTGYVSARAAELEATITAKVRVRLAGKTPEELQTLADTLKSNPGDYSLWSITQNVTEQIKYARNTLKAQKYDLNLEGGTPTFTAVDVIDQGLDLSYSVKLESLVKFKELADAGVKVADLVGKTVDIVLPLEPAGLFERITATCAKDPDGDPLDAAELNADNLFYYWSPTETTCPLKAEDLVTARYEVKSSVDTPTVFPEYDKLIADGKISMVAIFGQIEHGTLTEEDWGFISFDQFTSNLRQRGFAVEEEFADNMGHRLGRTYASGLKVTIDMYTPVGFGDAVPKESSQQRFREAIRNHEIVYYGGHAFYGSLDVLDDPAAYPPDTYQIIFMDACWSYAYYTKQVFRHKATATDPTGWELVDVVNNTEMGNTGSEGVTSVALFGNIFKGATAVKANQSAAKYSWNNLIEYMNVSSDKLASEDPTGETKPEIYGASGVRTNKFKPAH
;
A
#
# COMPACT_ATOMS: atom_id res chain seq x y z
N MET A 1 53.07 6.10 39.98
CA MET A 1 52.64 5.15 38.94
C MET A 1 51.28 5.62 38.42
N ARG A 2 51.21 5.94 37.12
CA ARG A 2 50.17 6.76 36.48
C ARG A 2 48.91 5.95 36.16
N LYS A 3 47.74 6.49 36.53
CA LYS A 3 46.42 6.12 35.99
C LYS A 3 46.33 6.61 34.54
N LEU A 4 45.92 5.75 33.61
CA LEU A 4 45.50 6.17 32.27
C LEU A 4 43.98 5.96 32.15
N LEU A 5 43.28 7.08 31.97
CA LEU A 5 41.90 7.20 31.55
C LEU A 5 41.86 6.96 30.02
N ARG A 6 41.00 6.08 29.52
CA ARG A 6 40.64 6.02 28.08
C ARG A 6 39.18 6.42 27.94
N LEU A 7 38.96 7.59 27.37
CA LEU A 7 37.70 8.05 26.79
C LEU A 7 37.65 7.52 25.34
N LEU A 8 36.55 6.87 24.98
CA LEU A 8 36.17 6.56 23.60
C LEU A 8 35.04 7.51 23.22
N PRO A 9 35.09 8.19 22.06
CA PRO A 9 33.94 8.92 21.54
C PRO A 9 32.99 7.94 20.84
N VAL A 10 31.71 7.99 21.20
CA VAL A 10 30.61 7.42 20.43
C VAL A 10 30.26 8.43 19.35
N ALA A 11 30.47 8.06 18.09
CA ALA A 11 29.96 8.83 16.95
C ALA A 11 28.53 8.36 16.67
N ALA A 12 27.58 9.29 16.74
CA ALA A 12 26.21 9.08 16.30
C ALA A 12 26.16 9.21 14.78
N LEU A 13 25.69 8.16 14.09
CA LEU A 13 25.34 8.17 12.68
C LEU A 13 23.87 8.58 12.58
N LEU A 14 23.61 9.74 11.99
CA LEU A 14 22.29 10.17 11.54
C LEU A 14 22.18 9.76 10.06
N SER A 15 21.21 8.90 9.76
CA SER A 15 20.82 8.52 8.40
C SER A 15 19.62 9.38 7.98
N ALA A 16 19.80 10.17 6.92
CA ALA A 16 18.80 11.06 6.36
C ALA A 16 18.78 10.85 4.83
N CYS A 17 17.61 10.61 4.25
CA CYS A 17 17.41 10.17 2.87
C CYS A 17 17.51 11.35 1.90
N SER A 18 18.56 11.43 1.07
CA SER A 18 18.75 12.52 0.09
C SER A 18 18.29 12.14 -1.32
N GLY A 19 17.47 13.01 -1.93
CA GLY A 19 16.92 12.86 -3.28
C GLY A 19 17.76 13.44 -4.43
N SER A 20 17.40 13.06 -5.65
CA SER A 20 17.92 13.61 -6.91
C SER A 20 16.83 13.72 -7.99
N SER A 21 16.80 14.84 -8.71
CA SER A 21 15.71 15.32 -9.59
C SER A 21 15.54 14.57 -10.93
N PRO A 22 14.31 14.48 -11.48
CA PRO A 22 14.06 13.92 -12.81
C PRO A 22 13.96 14.98 -13.93
N ALA A 23 14.31 14.56 -15.15
CA ALA A 23 14.13 15.30 -16.41
C ALA A 23 12.76 14.96 -17.06
N PRO A 24 12.22 15.80 -17.98
CA PRO A 24 10.85 15.69 -18.47
C PRO A 24 10.70 14.68 -19.60
N VAL A 25 9.57 13.96 -19.64
CA VAL A 25 9.22 13.00 -20.71
C VAL A 25 7.92 13.42 -21.41
N GLU A 26 7.99 13.44 -22.75
CA GLU A 26 6.90 13.70 -23.69
C GLU A 26 5.87 12.57 -23.76
N SER A 27 4.63 12.96 -24.05
CA SER A 27 3.43 12.13 -24.13
C SER A 27 3.32 11.28 -25.42
N THR A 28 2.83 10.04 -25.30
CA THR A 28 2.34 9.20 -26.41
C THR A 28 1.03 8.48 -26.05
N PRO A 29 0.23 8.05 -27.06
CA PRO A 29 -1.22 8.21 -27.04
C PRO A 29 -2.04 6.93 -26.74
N ALA A 30 -3.34 7.20 -26.59
CA ALA A 30 -4.45 6.36 -26.15
C ALA A 30 -4.63 5.01 -26.88
N VAL A 31 -5.02 4.02 -26.07
CA VAL A 31 -5.68 2.79 -26.50
C VAL A 31 -7.17 2.98 -26.18
N GLU A 32 -7.99 3.01 -27.22
CA GLU A 32 -9.45 2.87 -27.16
C GLU A 32 -9.79 1.42 -26.79
N ASP A 33 -10.76 1.19 -25.90
CA ASP A 33 -11.80 0.15 -26.07
C ASP A 33 -12.85 0.18 -24.93
N ASP A 34 -14.09 0.44 -25.35
CA ASP A 34 -15.42 0.04 -24.85
C ASP A 34 -15.60 -0.40 -23.38
N PHE A 35 -16.29 0.43 -22.58
CA PHE A 35 -16.37 0.32 -21.11
C PHE A 35 -17.82 0.38 -20.55
N ASP A 36 -18.78 -0.23 -21.21
CA ASP A 36 -20.18 -0.33 -20.75
C ASP A 36 -20.42 -1.31 -19.57
N SER A 37 -19.47 -1.51 -18.64
CA SER A 37 -19.71 -2.40 -17.48
C SER A 37 -18.96 -2.14 -16.15
N PHE A 38 -18.42 -0.94 -15.90
CA PHE A 38 -17.74 -0.68 -14.62
C PHE A 38 -18.70 -0.17 -13.55
N VAL A 39 -18.96 -1.05 -12.58
CA VAL A 39 -19.86 -0.82 -11.45
C VAL A 39 -19.29 0.25 -10.53
N ASP A 40 -19.99 1.38 -10.51
CA ASP A 40 -19.84 2.48 -9.57
C ASP A 40 -20.25 2.04 -8.14
N GLY A 41 -19.43 2.40 -7.16
CA GLY A 41 -19.68 2.20 -5.73
C GLY A 41 -18.98 1.02 -5.06
N LYS A 42 -17.69 1.16 -4.69
CA LYS A 42 -17.06 0.26 -3.72
C LYS A 42 -16.28 1.01 -2.65
N ALA A 43 -16.75 0.84 -1.42
CA ALA A 43 -16.06 1.12 -0.18
C ALA A 43 -16.22 -0.12 0.70
N ASP A 44 -15.18 -0.40 1.49
CA ASP A 44 -14.75 -1.71 2.02
C ASP A 44 -13.60 -2.27 1.15
N THR A 45 -12.45 -2.62 1.74
CA THR A 45 -11.39 -3.40 1.05
C THR A 45 -11.41 -4.87 1.44
N GLY A 46 -12.35 -5.29 2.27
CA GLY A 46 -12.40 -6.63 2.84
C GLY A 46 -11.31 -6.88 3.89
N TYR A 47 -10.84 -5.83 4.57
CA TYR A 47 -9.67 -5.91 5.47
C TYR A 47 -9.95 -6.75 6.73
N VAL A 48 -9.04 -7.66 7.07
CA VAL A 48 -9.04 -8.44 8.31
C VAL A 48 -7.72 -8.25 9.02
N SER A 49 -7.78 -7.81 10.28
CA SER A 49 -6.64 -7.73 11.19
C SER A 49 -7.04 -8.02 12.63
N ALA A 50 -6.08 -8.50 13.43
CA ALA A 50 -6.23 -8.68 14.87
C ALA A 50 -5.87 -7.41 15.67
N ARG A 51 -5.30 -6.38 15.00
CA ARG A 51 -4.75 -5.17 15.65
C ARG A 51 -5.40 -3.87 15.18
N ALA A 52 -6.09 -3.89 14.05
CA ALA A 52 -6.79 -2.73 13.51
C ALA A 52 -8.18 -3.11 12.96
N ALA A 53 -9.08 -2.14 12.94
CA ALA A 53 -10.33 -2.23 12.19
C ALA A 53 -10.31 -1.26 11.02
N GLU A 54 -10.94 -1.69 9.93
CA GLU A 54 -11.26 -0.85 8.79
C GLU A 54 -12.60 -0.13 9.02
N LEU A 55 -12.60 1.14 8.68
CA LEU A 55 -13.73 2.05 8.70
C LEU A 55 -14.03 2.48 7.27
N GLU A 56 -15.30 2.49 6.90
CA GLU A 56 -15.77 3.24 5.74
C GLU A 56 -16.07 4.66 6.20
N ALA A 57 -15.52 5.64 5.49
CA ALA A 57 -15.79 7.05 5.70
C ALA A 57 -16.17 7.74 4.39
N THR A 58 -16.73 8.94 4.52
CA THR A 58 -16.99 9.83 3.39
C THR A 58 -16.32 11.16 3.66
N ILE A 59 -15.56 11.66 2.69
CA ILE A 59 -15.13 13.06 2.66
C ILE A 59 -16.03 13.83 1.71
N THR A 60 -16.58 14.94 2.20
CA THR A 60 -17.21 15.96 1.35
C THR A 60 -16.39 17.24 1.38
N ALA A 61 -16.09 17.79 0.21
CA ALA A 61 -15.31 19.01 0.08
C ALA A 61 -15.53 19.69 -1.28
N LYS A 62 -14.67 20.66 -1.58
CA LYS A 62 -14.58 21.29 -2.89
C LYS A 62 -13.12 21.34 -3.34
N VAL A 63 -12.84 20.98 -4.59
CA VAL A 63 -11.53 21.13 -5.21
C VAL A 63 -11.62 22.02 -6.44
N ARG A 64 -10.61 22.84 -6.68
CA ARG A 64 -10.49 23.67 -7.86
C ARG A 64 -9.42 23.13 -8.80
N VAL A 65 -9.77 23.01 -10.07
CA VAL A 65 -8.90 22.49 -11.13
C VAL A 65 -8.70 23.58 -12.17
N ARG A 66 -7.46 24.03 -12.35
CA ARG A 66 -7.09 25.01 -13.37
C ARG A 66 -6.84 24.30 -14.70
N LEU A 67 -7.51 24.77 -15.75
CA LEU A 67 -7.47 24.22 -17.10
C LEU A 67 -7.12 25.33 -18.08
N ALA A 68 -5.86 25.76 -18.02
CA ALA A 68 -5.36 26.88 -18.83
C ALA A 68 -5.57 26.61 -20.33
N GLY A 69 -5.97 27.66 -21.06
CA GLY A 69 -6.18 27.60 -22.51
C GLY A 69 -7.54 27.04 -22.95
N LYS A 70 -8.41 26.63 -22.02
CA LYS A 70 -9.79 26.23 -22.34
C LYS A 70 -10.74 27.42 -22.42
N THR A 71 -11.63 27.41 -23.41
CA THR A 71 -12.72 28.42 -23.50
C THR A 71 -13.83 28.10 -22.49
N PRO A 72 -14.70 29.07 -22.15
CA PRO A 72 -15.86 28.81 -21.31
C PRO A 72 -16.76 27.67 -21.81
N GLU A 73 -16.93 27.53 -23.12
CA GLU A 73 -17.73 26.47 -23.75
C GLU A 73 -17.07 25.10 -23.62
N GLU A 74 -15.74 25.01 -23.77
CA GLU A 74 -15.00 23.78 -23.51
C GLU A 74 -15.08 23.38 -22.04
N LEU A 75 -14.91 24.34 -21.12
CA LEU A 75 -15.05 24.11 -19.69
C LEU A 75 -16.46 23.63 -19.33
N GLN A 76 -17.49 24.21 -19.94
CA GLN A 76 -18.87 23.79 -19.73
C GLN A 76 -19.10 22.35 -20.22
N THR A 77 -18.52 21.99 -21.37
CA THR A 77 -18.59 20.61 -21.89
C THR A 77 -17.96 19.62 -20.92
N LEU A 78 -16.76 19.91 -20.41
CA LEU A 78 -16.10 19.09 -19.39
C LEU A 78 -16.91 19.00 -18.10
N ALA A 79 -17.51 20.12 -17.66
CA ALA A 79 -18.36 20.17 -16.49
C ALA A 79 -19.60 19.27 -16.64
N ASP A 80 -20.25 19.30 -17.81
CA ASP A 80 -21.42 18.49 -18.10
C ASP A 80 -21.05 16.99 -18.20
N THR A 81 -19.90 16.67 -18.81
CA THR A 81 -19.38 15.29 -18.82
C THR A 81 -19.14 14.80 -17.39
N LEU A 82 -18.43 15.53 -16.54
CA LEU A 82 -18.18 15.14 -15.14
C LEU A 82 -19.46 14.94 -14.32
N LYS A 83 -20.50 15.75 -14.56
CA LYS A 83 -21.81 15.57 -13.90
C LYS A 83 -22.50 14.28 -14.34
N SER A 84 -22.41 13.95 -15.63
CA SER A 84 -23.06 12.77 -16.20
C SER A 84 -22.26 11.47 -15.97
N ASN A 85 -20.93 11.57 -15.92
CA ASN A 85 -19.99 10.46 -15.85
C ASN A 85 -18.74 10.87 -15.05
N PRO A 86 -18.83 10.95 -13.70
CA PRO A 86 -17.71 11.33 -12.87
C PRO A 86 -16.53 10.35 -12.92
N GLY A 87 -16.76 9.11 -13.40
CA GLY A 87 -15.75 8.08 -13.58
C GLY A 87 -15.08 8.06 -14.95
N ASP A 88 -15.36 9.05 -15.82
CA ASP A 88 -14.74 9.12 -17.16
C ASP A 88 -13.22 9.22 -17.05
N TYR A 89 -12.52 8.16 -17.48
CA TYR A 89 -11.07 8.08 -17.42
C TYR A 89 -10.37 9.11 -18.32
N SER A 90 -11.03 9.58 -19.40
CA SER A 90 -10.48 10.68 -20.21
C SER A 90 -10.36 11.98 -19.42
N LEU A 91 -11.10 12.08 -18.31
CA LEU A 91 -11.07 13.20 -17.37
C LEU A 91 -10.27 12.87 -16.10
N TRP A 92 -9.50 11.79 -16.08
CA TRP A 92 -8.68 11.40 -14.94
C TRP A 92 -7.77 12.54 -14.48
N SER A 93 -7.17 13.30 -15.42
CA SER A 93 -6.33 14.45 -15.08
C SER A 93 -7.06 15.54 -14.26
N ILE A 94 -8.38 15.62 -14.36
CA ILE A 94 -9.25 16.49 -13.56
C ILE A 94 -9.62 15.80 -12.25
N THR A 95 -10.18 14.59 -12.32
CA THR A 95 -10.71 13.87 -11.15
C THR A 95 -9.63 13.45 -10.15
N GLN A 96 -8.39 13.21 -10.61
CA GLN A 96 -7.25 12.92 -9.73
C GLN A 96 -6.94 14.05 -8.75
N ASN A 97 -7.35 15.30 -9.04
CA ASN A 97 -7.19 16.40 -8.10
C ASN A 97 -7.99 16.15 -6.80
N VAL A 98 -9.09 15.40 -6.85
CA VAL A 98 -9.80 14.98 -5.64
C VAL A 98 -8.91 14.07 -4.80
N THR A 99 -8.32 13.04 -5.40
CA THR A 99 -7.37 12.13 -4.73
C THR A 99 -6.16 12.89 -4.18
N GLU A 100 -5.55 13.77 -4.98
CA GLU A 100 -4.43 14.60 -4.52
C GLU A 100 -4.81 15.50 -3.34
N GLN A 101 -6.01 16.10 -3.36
CA GLN A 101 -6.48 16.92 -2.24
C GLN A 101 -6.66 16.11 -0.95
N ILE A 102 -7.19 14.89 -1.05
CA ILE A 102 -7.48 14.02 0.10
C ILE A 102 -6.20 13.59 0.82
N LYS A 103 -5.07 13.45 0.13
CA LYS A 103 -3.79 13.12 0.78
C LYS A 103 -3.44 14.11 1.90
N TYR A 104 -3.78 15.38 1.73
CA TYR A 104 -3.56 16.44 2.73
C TYR A 104 -4.45 16.29 3.98
N ALA A 105 -5.46 15.42 3.96
CA ALA A 105 -6.25 15.08 5.15
C ALA A 105 -5.47 14.23 6.17
N ARG A 106 -4.40 13.56 5.73
CA ARG A 106 -3.67 12.56 6.51
C ARG A 106 -3.29 13.05 7.90
N ASN A 107 -2.64 14.21 8.03
CA ASN A 107 -2.14 14.68 9.33
C ASN A 107 -3.26 15.01 10.32
N THR A 108 -4.33 15.64 9.82
CA THR A 108 -5.49 15.94 10.66
C THR A 108 -6.14 14.64 11.15
N LEU A 109 -6.27 13.65 10.28
CA LEU A 109 -6.83 12.34 10.62
C LEU A 109 -5.92 11.52 11.54
N LYS A 110 -4.61 11.50 11.32
CA LYS A 110 -3.60 10.87 12.21
C LYS A 110 -3.67 11.47 13.62
N ALA A 111 -3.85 12.78 13.73
CA ALA A 111 -4.04 13.45 15.03
C ALA A 111 -5.32 12.99 15.76
N GLN A 112 -6.32 12.54 15.00
CA GLN A 112 -7.56 11.93 15.51
C GLN A 112 -7.49 10.39 15.59
N LYS A 113 -6.31 9.78 15.40
CA LYS A 113 -6.07 8.32 15.46
C LYS A 113 -6.70 7.52 14.31
N TYR A 114 -6.90 8.16 13.16
CA TYR A 114 -7.29 7.48 11.92
C TYR A 114 -6.10 7.42 10.97
N ASP A 115 -5.79 6.22 10.47
CA ASP A 115 -4.81 6.00 9.41
C ASP A 115 -5.53 5.89 8.06
N LEU A 116 -5.40 6.92 7.23
CA LEU A 116 -6.13 7.04 5.98
C LEU A 116 -5.55 6.13 4.89
N ASN A 117 -6.40 5.40 4.16
CA ASN A 117 -6.04 4.88 2.84
C ASN A 117 -5.99 6.05 1.85
N LEU A 118 -4.81 6.31 1.27
CA LEU A 118 -4.56 7.50 0.46
C LEU A 118 -5.18 7.42 -0.93
N GLU A 119 -5.61 6.23 -1.37
CA GLU A 119 -6.36 6.06 -2.61
C GLU A 119 -7.86 6.20 -2.36
N GLY A 120 -8.44 7.33 -2.80
CA GLY A 120 -9.87 7.55 -2.73
C GLY A 120 -10.66 6.70 -3.72
N GLY A 121 -11.94 6.44 -3.41
CA GLY A 121 -12.87 5.91 -4.40
C GLY A 121 -13.18 6.93 -5.51
N THR A 122 -13.99 6.54 -6.50
CA THR A 122 -14.50 7.47 -7.51
C THR A 122 -15.31 8.57 -6.82
N PRO A 123 -14.98 9.86 -7.03
CA PRO A 123 -15.75 10.95 -6.44
C PRO A 123 -17.13 11.06 -7.10
N THR A 124 -18.14 11.38 -6.30
CA THR A 124 -19.44 11.84 -6.81
C THR A 124 -19.46 13.37 -6.75
N PHE A 125 -19.85 14.03 -7.85
CA PHE A 125 -19.92 15.49 -7.89
C PHE A 125 -21.33 15.98 -7.59
N THR A 126 -21.48 16.72 -6.50
CA THR A 126 -22.74 17.40 -6.14
C THR A 126 -22.92 18.71 -6.91
N ALA A 127 -21.82 19.34 -7.30
CA ALA A 127 -21.79 20.48 -8.21
C ALA A 127 -20.46 20.49 -8.99
N VAL A 128 -20.53 20.96 -10.23
CA VAL A 128 -19.36 21.26 -11.08
C VAL A 128 -19.61 22.63 -11.71
N ASP A 129 -18.90 23.63 -11.19
CA ASP A 129 -19.07 25.04 -11.53
C ASP A 129 -17.93 25.49 -12.45
N VAL A 130 -18.28 26.08 -13.58
CA VAL A 130 -17.29 26.72 -14.46
C VAL A 130 -16.85 28.03 -13.84
N ILE A 131 -15.53 28.19 -13.70
CA ILE A 131 -14.90 29.41 -13.19
C ILE A 131 -13.91 29.96 -14.22
N ASP A 132 -13.29 31.10 -13.92
CA ASP A 132 -12.24 31.64 -14.79
C ASP A 132 -11.07 30.65 -14.90
N GLN A 133 -10.85 30.17 -16.12
CA GLN A 133 -9.80 29.22 -16.50
C GLN A 133 -9.83 27.87 -15.76
N GLY A 134 -11.00 27.37 -15.37
CA GLY A 134 -11.08 26.08 -14.67
C GLY A 134 -12.45 25.64 -14.20
N LEU A 135 -12.45 24.68 -13.27
CA LEU A 135 -13.65 24.11 -12.65
C LEU A 135 -13.52 24.11 -11.12
N ASP A 136 -14.60 24.45 -10.42
CA ASP A 136 -14.79 24.16 -9.00
C ASP A 136 -15.66 22.89 -8.90
N LEU A 137 -15.12 21.82 -8.30
CA LEU A 137 -15.77 20.52 -8.14
C LEU A 137 -16.17 20.33 -6.67
N SER A 138 -17.46 20.40 -6.37
CA SER A 138 -17.97 20.03 -5.04
C SER A 138 -18.24 18.53 -5.02
N TYR A 139 -17.49 17.78 -4.23
CA TYR A 139 -17.48 16.33 -4.29
C TYR A 139 -17.84 15.66 -2.97
N SER A 140 -18.26 14.41 -3.08
CA SER A 140 -18.37 13.43 -2.02
C SER A 140 -17.66 12.16 -2.47
N VAL A 141 -16.70 11.68 -1.68
CA VAL A 141 -15.88 10.51 -2.01
C VAL A 141 -15.83 9.57 -0.82
N LYS A 142 -15.96 8.27 -1.11
CA LYS A 142 -15.82 7.24 -0.10
C LYS A 142 -14.35 6.88 0.08
N LEU A 143 -13.96 6.69 1.34
CA LEU A 143 -12.59 6.40 1.75
C LEU A 143 -12.61 5.29 2.78
N GLU A 144 -11.51 4.55 2.83
CA GLU A 144 -11.21 3.62 3.89
C GLU A 144 -10.21 4.26 4.85
N SER A 145 -10.39 3.97 6.12
CA SER A 145 -9.45 4.37 7.15
C SER A 145 -9.27 3.21 8.11
N LEU A 146 -8.09 3.08 8.67
CA LEU A 146 -7.81 2.12 9.71
C LEU A 146 -7.75 2.83 11.07
N VAL A 147 -8.13 2.10 12.10
CA VAL A 147 -7.95 2.52 13.50
C VAL A 147 -7.32 1.39 14.28
N LYS A 148 -6.29 1.71 15.06
CA LYS A 148 -5.57 0.73 15.85
C LYS A 148 -6.35 0.44 17.13
N PHE A 149 -6.58 -0.84 17.44
CA PHE A 149 -7.31 -1.23 18.65
C PHE A 149 -6.62 -0.76 19.92
N LYS A 150 -5.28 -0.71 19.92
CA LYS A 150 -4.52 -0.16 21.04
C LYS A 150 -4.83 1.31 21.28
N GLU A 151 -4.85 2.14 20.24
CA GLU A 151 -5.13 3.57 20.37
C GLU A 151 -6.56 3.83 20.84
N LEU A 152 -7.53 3.05 20.34
CA LEU A 152 -8.91 3.11 20.80
C LEU A 152 -9.04 2.70 22.28
N ALA A 153 -8.38 1.61 22.67
CA ALA A 153 -8.37 1.14 24.05
C ALA A 153 -7.74 2.16 25.00
N ASP A 154 -6.62 2.76 24.61
CA ASP A 154 -5.93 3.82 25.38
C ASP A 154 -6.84 5.06 25.53
N ALA A 155 -7.70 5.34 24.54
CA ALA A 155 -8.69 6.41 24.59
C ALA A 155 -10.02 6.04 25.29
N GLY A 156 -10.22 4.78 25.67
CA GLY A 156 -11.49 4.30 26.22
C GLY A 156 -12.66 4.31 25.22
N VAL A 157 -12.35 4.23 23.92
CA VAL A 157 -13.29 4.27 22.80
C VAL A 157 -13.35 2.90 22.14
N LYS A 158 -14.50 2.48 21.63
CA LYS A 158 -14.65 1.28 20.78
C LYS A 158 -14.82 1.69 19.33
N VAL A 159 -14.53 0.77 18.41
CA VAL A 159 -14.72 0.99 16.96
C VAL A 159 -16.15 1.46 16.65
N ALA A 160 -17.17 0.84 17.26
CA ALA A 160 -18.57 1.22 17.05
C ALA A 160 -18.90 2.66 17.51
N ASP A 161 -18.15 3.22 18.46
CA ASP A 161 -18.34 4.59 18.94
C ASP A 161 -17.84 5.64 17.93
N LEU A 162 -17.10 5.21 16.90
CA LEU A 162 -16.59 6.06 15.83
C LEU A 162 -17.64 6.29 14.74
N VAL A 163 -18.63 5.41 14.59
CA VAL A 163 -19.66 5.54 13.55
C VAL A 163 -20.48 6.81 13.78
N GLY A 164 -20.61 7.63 12.74
CA GLY A 164 -21.26 8.94 12.76
C GLY A 164 -20.39 10.07 13.33
N LYS A 165 -19.15 9.78 13.79
CA LYS A 165 -18.20 10.84 14.15
C LYS A 165 -17.77 11.60 12.91
N THR A 166 -17.58 12.90 13.09
CA THR A 166 -17.11 13.79 12.03
C THR A 166 -15.86 14.54 12.44
N VAL A 167 -14.98 14.76 11.47
CA VAL A 167 -13.77 15.56 11.60
C VAL A 167 -13.81 16.64 10.52
N ASP A 168 -13.67 17.90 10.92
CA ASP A 168 -13.49 19.00 9.99
C ASP A 168 -12.00 19.13 9.66
N ILE A 169 -11.68 19.22 8.37
CA ILE A 169 -10.31 19.14 7.85
C ILE A 169 -10.06 20.33 6.95
N VAL A 170 -8.94 21.03 7.15
CA VAL A 170 -8.54 22.14 6.28
C VAL A 170 -7.67 21.60 5.15
N LEU A 171 -8.17 21.68 3.91
CA LEU A 171 -7.51 21.19 2.70
C LEU A 171 -7.14 22.35 1.76
N PRO A 172 -6.10 22.20 0.91
CA PRO A 172 -5.81 23.16 -0.14
C PRO A 172 -6.93 23.14 -1.18
N LEU A 173 -7.47 24.30 -1.57
CA LEU A 173 -8.51 24.38 -2.60
C LEU A 173 -7.96 23.92 -3.97
N GLU A 174 -6.71 24.24 -4.29
CA GLU A 174 -6.01 23.85 -5.51
C GLU A 174 -4.82 22.92 -5.16
N PRO A 175 -4.92 21.59 -5.22
CA PRO A 175 -3.83 20.69 -4.83
C PRO A 175 -2.71 20.57 -5.88
N ALA A 176 -3.04 20.65 -7.18
CA ALA A 176 -2.05 20.57 -8.25
C ALA A 176 -1.03 21.69 -8.14
N GLY A 177 0.26 21.36 -8.20
CA GLY A 177 1.37 22.31 -8.11
C GLY A 177 1.46 23.06 -6.78
N LEU A 178 0.89 22.52 -5.70
CA LEU A 178 0.84 23.20 -4.40
C LEU A 178 2.24 23.45 -3.86
N PHE A 179 3.11 22.45 -3.87
CA PHE A 179 4.47 22.56 -3.34
C PHE A 179 5.27 23.67 -4.02
N GLU A 180 5.14 23.86 -5.33
CA GLU A 180 5.82 24.93 -6.05
C GLU A 180 5.33 26.32 -5.62
N ARG A 181 4.08 26.44 -5.19
CA ARG A 181 3.50 27.72 -4.74
C ARG A 181 3.86 28.07 -3.31
N ILE A 182 4.02 27.08 -2.43
CA ILE A 182 4.20 27.32 -0.98
C ILE A 182 5.54 26.83 -0.44
N THR A 183 6.28 26.02 -1.18
CA THR A 183 7.50 25.32 -0.74
C THR A 183 7.25 24.56 0.57
N ALA A 184 8.09 24.74 1.58
CA ALA A 184 7.97 24.13 2.91
C ALA A 184 7.14 24.96 3.92
N THR A 185 6.58 26.10 3.52
CA THR A 185 6.06 27.10 4.49
C THR A 185 4.76 26.72 5.19
N CYS A 186 4.01 25.73 4.66
CA CYS A 186 2.82 25.13 5.30
C CYS A 186 3.10 23.68 5.75
N ALA A 187 4.35 23.37 6.10
CA ALA A 187 4.78 22.05 6.54
C ALA A 187 5.17 22.06 8.03
N LYS A 188 4.75 21.04 8.77
CA LYS A 188 5.14 20.75 10.15
C LYS A 188 5.13 19.25 10.40
N ASP A 189 6.17 18.77 11.08
CA ASP A 189 6.24 17.38 11.51
C ASP A 189 5.12 17.08 12.51
N PRO A 190 4.28 16.05 12.26
CA PRO A 190 3.18 15.71 13.16
C PRO A 190 3.64 15.22 14.53
N ASP A 191 4.86 14.70 14.63
CA ASP A 191 5.47 14.19 15.85
C ASP A 191 6.34 15.28 16.54
N GLY A 192 6.52 16.43 15.89
CA GLY A 192 7.11 17.65 16.45
C GLY A 192 8.60 17.81 16.17
N ASP A 193 9.18 16.92 15.38
CA ASP A 193 10.59 16.96 15.01
C ASP A 193 10.91 18.10 14.03
N PRO A 194 12.16 18.61 14.01
CA PRO A 194 12.57 19.59 13.01
C PRO A 194 12.50 18.99 11.60
N LEU A 195 11.83 19.68 10.68
CA LEU A 195 11.83 19.33 9.26
C LEU A 195 13.03 19.93 8.54
N ASP A 196 13.74 19.13 7.75
CA ASP A 196 14.67 19.64 6.76
C ASP A 196 13.89 20.04 5.49
N ALA A 197 13.86 21.34 5.20
CA ALA A 197 13.20 21.86 4.01
C ALA A 197 13.79 21.32 2.71
N ALA A 198 15.04 20.82 2.70
CA ALA A 198 15.66 20.20 1.55
C ALA A 198 15.12 18.79 1.25
N GLU A 199 14.51 18.12 2.23
CA GLU A 199 13.91 16.80 2.08
C GLU A 199 12.43 16.88 1.63
N LEU A 200 11.82 18.06 1.73
CA LEU A 200 10.44 18.28 1.29
C LEU A 200 10.36 18.48 -0.22
N ASN A 201 9.37 17.85 -0.83
CA ASN A 201 9.04 17.97 -2.25
C ASN A 201 7.53 17.77 -2.47
N ALA A 202 7.08 17.83 -3.73
CA ALA A 202 5.68 17.66 -4.09
C ALA A 202 5.11 16.29 -3.68
N ASP A 203 5.95 15.26 -3.64
CA ASP A 203 5.54 13.87 -3.39
C ASP A 203 5.36 13.57 -1.90
N ASN A 204 5.94 14.38 -1.00
CA ASN A 204 5.85 14.14 0.44
C ASN A 204 5.24 15.28 1.26
N LEU A 205 4.95 16.44 0.67
CA LEU A 205 4.40 17.59 1.39
C LEU A 205 3.12 17.26 2.19
N PHE A 206 2.25 16.39 1.66
CA PHE A 206 0.99 16.02 2.33
C PHE A 206 1.21 15.35 3.70
N TYR A 207 2.37 14.74 3.94
CA TYR A 207 2.76 14.18 5.25
C TYR A 207 3.02 15.22 6.32
N TYR A 208 3.25 16.45 5.90
CA TYR A 208 3.63 17.55 6.76
C TYR A 208 2.62 18.69 6.71
N TRP A 209 1.53 18.52 5.97
CA TRP A 209 0.53 19.56 5.78
C TRP A 209 0.04 20.16 7.11
N SER A 210 0.31 21.45 7.28
CA SER A 210 -0.11 22.28 8.40
C SER A 210 -0.44 23.68 7.87
N PRO A 211 -1.67 23.90 7.35
CA PRO A 211 -2.07 25.17 6.76
C PRO A 211 -2.25 26.29 7.81
N THR A 212 -2.19 25.94 9.09
CA THR A 212 -2.32 26.88 10.21
C THR A 212 -0.98 27.44 10.68
N GLU A 213 0.14 27.02 10.09
CA GLU A 213 1.44 27.62 10.41
C GLU A 213 1.43 29.11 10.06
N THR A 214 2.00 29.94 10.95
CA THR A 214 2.05 31.40 10.72
C THR A 214 2.88 31.78 9.50
N THR A 215 3.75 30.87 9.03
CA THR A 215 4.55 31.03 7.82
C THR A 215 3.80 30.66 6.55
N CYS A 216 2.66 29.98 6.64
CA CYS A 216 1.91 29.52 5.48
C CYS A 216 1.31 30.73 4.73
N PRO A 217 1.66 30.95 3.45
CA PRO A 217 1.22 32.12 2.69
C PRO A 217 -0.22 32.01 2.18
N LEU A 218 -0.82 30.82 2.30
CA LEU A 218 -2.19 30.57 1.85
C LEU A 218 -3.19 31.34 2.71
N LYS A 219 -4.19 31.91 2.04
CA LYS A 219 -5.27 32.65 2.69
C LYS A 219 -6.52 31.80 2.79
N ALA A 220 -7.55 32.33 3.45
CA ALA A 220 -8.83 31.65 3.58
C ALA A 220 -9.46 31.29 2.23
N GLU A 221 -9.26 32.11 1.19
CA GLU A 221 -9.74 31.83 -0.17
C GLU A 221 -8.99 30.69 -0.90
N ASP A 222 -7.81 30.30 -0.41
CA ASP A 222 -6.99 29.21 -0.96
C ASP A 222 -7.25 27.86 -0.27
N LEU A 223 -8.12 27.87 0.75
CA LEU A 223 -8.39 26.73 1.62
C LEU A 223 -9.88 26.36 1.56
N VAL A 224 -10.17 25.10 1.85
CA VAL A 224 -11.53 24.59 2.00
C VAL A 224 -11.62 23.78 3.29
N THR A 225 -12.75 23.87 3.98
CA THR A 225 -13.07 22.94 5.07
C THR A 225 -13.81 21.75 4.50
N ALA A 226 -13.14 20.60 4.49
CA ALA A 226 -13.71 19.30 4.18
C ALA A 226 -14.33 18.67 5.43
N ARG A 227 -15.38 17.86 5.25
CA ARG A 227 -16.01 17.09 6.31
C ARG A 227 -15.75 15.61 6.08
N TYR A 228 -14.99 14.98 6.98
CA TYR A 228 -14.84 13.54 7.06
C TYR A 228 -15.90 12.97 8.02
N GLU A 229 -16.62 11.93 7.61
CA GLU A 229 -17.62 11.25 8.43
C GLU A 229 -17.46 9.74 8.35
N VAL A 230 -17.31 9.08 9.49
CA VAL A 230 -17.28 7.61 9.57
C VAL A 230 -18.70 7.07 9.35
N LYS A 231 -18.90 6.28 8.30
CA LYS A 231 -20.21 5.73 7.92
C LYS A 231 -20.47 4.36 8.51
N SER A 232 -19.45 3.53 8.61
CA SER A 232 -19.57 2.20 9.18
C SER A 232 -18.22 1.69 9.70
N SER A 233 -18.32 0.71 10.59
CA SER A 233 -17.24 -0.21 10.90
C SER A 233 -17.65 -1.58 10.43
N VAL A 234 -16.71 -2.35 9.88
CA VAL A 234 -17.06 -3.67 9.35
C VAL A 234 -16.58 -4.77 10.28
N ASP A 235 -17.44 -5.76 10.51
CA ASP A 235 -17.07 -6.95 11.28
C ASP A 235 -15.98 -7.75 10.56
N THR A 236 -15.13 -8.43 11.34
CA THR A 236 -14.09 -9.32 10.82
C THR A 236 -14.58 -10.77 10.89
N PRO A 237 -15.19 -11.32 9.82
CA PRO A 237 -15.59 -12.72 9.80
C PRO A 237 -14.36 -13.63 9.89
N THR A 238 -14.56 -14.89 10.32
CA THR A 238 -13.54 -15.92 10.13
C THR A 238 -13.51 -16.34 8.67
N VAL A 239 -12.41 -16.00 7.98
CA VAL A 239 -12.23 -16.26 6.55
C VAL A 239 -10.89 -16.93 6.29
N PHE A 240 -10.78 -17.60 5.15
CA PHE A 240 -9.65 -18.47 4.82
C PHE A 240 -9.10 -18.08 3.45
N PRO A 241 -7.82 -18.33 3.17
CA PRO A 241 -7.35 -18.39 1.79
C PRO A 241 -8.20 -19.37 0.99
N GLU A 242 -8.39 -19.11 -0.31
CA GLU A 242 -9.06 -20.04 -1.24
C GLU A 242 -8.12 -21.22 -1.54
N TYR A 243 -7.85 -22.05 -0.52
CA TYR A 243 -6.86 -23.13 -0.57
C TYR A 243 -7.16 -24.15 -1.67
N ASP A 244 -8.43 -24.39 -1.97
CA ASP A 244 -8.88 -25.26 -3.06
C ASP A 244 -8.47 -24.71 -4.44
N LYS A 245 -8.54 -23.39 -4.63
CA LYS A 245 -8.04 -22.71 -5.83
C LYS A 245 -6.51 -22.73 -5.88
N LEU A 246 -5.85 -22.42 -4.76
CA LEU A 246 -4.39 -22.33 -4.65
C LEU A 246 -3.66 -23.66 -4.89
N ILE A 247 -4.33 -24.81 -4.72
CA ILE A 247 -3.71 -26.14 -4.93
C ILE A 247 -4.37 -26.92 -6.07
N ALA A 248 -5.15 -26.25 -6.92
CA ALA A 248 -6.00 -26.90 -7.92
C ALA A 248 -5.20 -27.85 -8.84
N ASP A 249 -3.95 -27.51 -9.15
CA ASP A 249 -3.04 -28.31 -9.96
C ASP A 249 -2.01 -29.14 -9.17
N GLY A 250 -2.10 -29.11 -7.83
CA GLY A 250 -1.21 -29.84 -6.92
C GLY A 250 0.17 -29.21 -6.72
N LYS A 251 0.41 -27.99 -7.22
CA LYS A 251 1.60 -27.20 -6.92
C LYS A 251 1.21 -25.84 -6.34
N ILE A 252 2.18 -25.14 -5.75
CA ILE A 252 2.14 -23.71 -5.45
C ILE A 252 3.39 -23.08 -6.07
N SER A 253 3.23 -22.11 -6.96
CA SER A 253 4.32 -21.25 -7.41
C SER A 253 4.32 -19.92 -6.64
N MET A 254 5.46 -19.60 -6.05
CA MET A 254 5.68 -18.35 -5.33
C MET A 254 6.86 -17.60 -5.94
N VAL A 255 6.81 -16.28 -5.92
CA VAL A 255 7.96 -15.40 -6.16
C VAL A 255 8.19 -14.52 -4.94
N ALA A 256 9.46 -14.34 -4.56
CA ALA A 256 9.90 -13.46 -3.48
C ALA A 256 10.93 -12.47 -4.03
N ILE A 257 10.57 -11.20 -4.09
CA ILE A 257 11.41 -10.13 -4.62
C ILE A 257 11.91 -9.28 -3.47
N PHE A 258 13.24 -9.14 -3.39
CA PHE A 258 13.91 -8.27 -2.44
C PHE A 258 14.45 -7.06 -3.20
N GLY A 259 13.85 -5.89 -2.96
CA GLY A 259 14.28 -4.63 -3.55
C GLY A 259 15.53 -4.08 -2.86
N GLN A 260 16.24 -3.17 -3.55
CA GLN A 260 17.25 -2.35 -2.90
C GLN A 260 16.58 -1.43 -1.89
N ILE A 261 17.18 -1.31 -0.70
CA ILE A 261 16.68 -0.47 0.39
C ILE A 261 17.52 0.81 0.47
N GLU A 262 18.83 0.74 0.47
CA GLU A 262 19.64 1.95 0.54
C GLU A 262 19.76 2.60 -0.84
N HIS A 263 19.57 3.92 -0.95
CA HIS A 263 19.73 4.61 -2.23
C HIS A 263 21.18 4.64 -2.72
N GLY A 264 21.36 4.54 -4.04
CA GLY A 264 22.66 4.73 -4.68
C GLY A 264 23.38 3.41 -5.01
N THR A 265 24.66 3.30 -4.63
CA THR A 265 25.46 2.12 -5.01
C THR A 265 25.02 0.92 -4.19
N LEU A 266 24.47 -0.09 -4.87
CA LEU A 266 24.11 -1.35 -4.24
C LEU A 266 25.35 -2.05 -3.65
N THR A 267 25.31 -2.38 -2.36
CA THR A 267 26.37 -3.12 -1.65
C THR A 267 25.81 -4.38 -0.99
N GLU A 268 26.67 -5.32 -0.59
CA GLU A 268 26.25 -6.52 0.15
C GLU A 268 25.67 -6.22 1.54
N GLU A 269 25.87 -4.99 2.06
CA GLU A 269 25.32 -4.53 3.33
C GLU A 269 23.88 -3.99 3.19
N ASP A 270 23.37 -3.88 1.96
CA ASP A 270 21.99 -3.46 1.71
C ASP A 270 21.00 -4.41 2.41
N TRP A 271 20.01 -3.85 3.09
CA TRP A 271 19.00 -4.60 3.81
C TRP A 271 18.24 -5.59 2.92
N GLY A 272 18.09 -5.32 1.62
CA GLY A 272 17.51 -6.26 0.67
C GLY A 272 18.30 -7.56 0.52
N PHE A 273 19.64 -7.51 0.54
CA PHE A 273 20.47 -8.73 0.55
C PHE A 273 20.37 -9.46 1.90
N ILE A 274 20.42 -8.71 3.00
CA ILE A 274 20.28 -9.27 4.35
C ILE A 274 18.94 -10.02 4.48
N SER A 275 17.84 -9.39 4.05
CA SER A 275 16.50 -9.99 4.07
C SER A 275 16.39 -11.20 3.13
N PHE A 276 16.97 -11.13 1.93
CA PHE A 276 17.06 -12.28 1.01
C PHE A 276 17.77 -13.48 1.65
N ASP A 277 18.93 -13.27 2.28
CA ASP A 277 19.72 -14.32 2.90
C ASP A 277 19.02 -14.93 4.12
N GLN A 278 18.42 -14.09 4.96
CA GLN A 278 17.65 -14.54 6.12
C GLN A 278 16.42 -15.35 5.69
N PHE A 279 15.66 -14.86 4.71
CA PHE A 279 14.50 -15.55 4.17
C PHE A 279 14.89 -16.92 3.57
N THR A 280 15.96 -16.94 2.76
CA THR A 280 16.54 -18.17 2.19
C THR A 280 16.92 -19.17 3.28
N SER A 281 17.69 -18.72 4.28
CA SER A 281 18.13 -19.56 5.40
C SER A 281 16.94 -20.17 6.15
N ASN A 282 15.92 -19.34 6.44
CA ASN A 282 14.72 -19.76 7.14
C ASN A 282 13.86 -20.75 6.34
N LEU A 283 13.80 -20.64 5.01
CA LEU A 283 13.15 -21.62 4.15
C LEU A 283 13.95 -22.93 4.07
N ARG A 284 15.28 -22.87 3.96
CA ARG A 284 16.14 -24.05 3.96
C ARG A 284 16.04 -24.85 5.25
N GLN A 285 15.99 -24.17 6.41
CA GLN A 285 15.72 -24.81 7.70
C GLN A 285 14.36 -25.52 7.75
N ARG A 286 13.40 -25.06 6.95
CA ARG A 286 12.09 -25.70 6.79
C ARG A 286 12.10 -26.82 5.72
N GLY A 287 13.25 -27.18 5.15
CA GLY A 287 13.41 -28.30 4.24
C GLY A 287 13.23 -27.95 2.76
N PHE A 288 13.28 -26.67 2.39
CA PHE A 288 13.45 -26.27 1.00
C PHE A 288 14.90 -26.48 0.55
N ALA A 289 15.10 -26.82 -0.71
CA ALA A 289 16.42 -26.96 -1.34
C ALA A 289 16.54 -26.03 -2.55
N VAL A 290 17.77 -25.56 -2.82
CA VAL A 290 18.05 -24.84 -4.07
C VAL A 290 17.95 -25.83 -5.24
N GLU A 291 17.08 -25.53 -6.20
CA GLU A 291 16.89 -26.31 -7.42
C GLU A 291 17.61 -25.69 -8.62
N GLU A 292 17.75 -24.37 -8.65
CA GLU A 292 18.33 -23.60 -9.77
C GLU A 292 18.90 -22.27 -9.26
N GLU A 293 20.08 -21.88 -9.78
CA GLU A 293 20.66 -20.54 -9.56
C GLU A 293 20.33 -19.67 -10.80
N PHE A 294 19.88 -18.44 -10.59
CA PHE A 294 19.63 -17.50 -11.69
C PHE A 294 20.94 -16.84 -12.13
N ALA A 295 21.02 -16.43 -13.39
CA ALA A 295 22.21 -15.77 -13.94
C ALA A 295 22.56 -14.49 -13.17
N ASP A 296 23.83 -14.07 -13.27
CA ASP A 296 24.33 -12.78 -12.76
C ASP A 296 24.01 -12.49 -11.28
N ASN A 297 23.94 -13.54 -10.45
CA ASN A 297 23.61 -13.45 -9.03
C ASN A 297 22.24 -12.79 -8.76
N MET A 298 21.31 -12.92 -9.71
CA MET A 298 19.97 -12.33 -9.59
C MET A 298 19.06 -13.09 -8.62
N GLY A 299 19.51 -14.24 -8.10
CA GLY A 299 18.79 -15.03 -7.10
C GLY A 299 18.75 -16.51 -7.45
N HIS A 300 17.77 -17.23 -6.93
CA HIS A 300 17.66 -18.69 -7.10
C HIS A 300 16.22 -19.20 -6.92
N ARG A 301 15.98 -20.42 -7.40
CA ARG A 301 14.74 -21.17 -7.17
C ARG A 301 14.90 -22.15 -6.02
N LEU A 302 13.98 -22.11 -5.06
CA LEU A 302 13.83 -23.11 -4.01
C LEU A 302 12.67 -24.06 -4.31
N GLY A 303 12.81 -25.33 -3.93
CA GLY A 303 11.77 -26.33 -4.08
C GLY A 303 11.58 -27.19 -2.84
N ARG A 304 10.33 -27.64 -2.63
CA ARG A 304 9.98 -28.64 -1.62
C ARG A 304 8.75 -29.44 -2.05
N THR A 305 8.77 -30.74 -1.80
CA THR A 305 7.58 -31.61 -1.89
C THR A 305 7.15 -32.04 -0.50
N TYR A 306 5.89 -31.78 -0.14
CA TYR A 306 5.30 -32.18 1.13
C TYR A 306 4.83 -33.64 1.08
N ALA A 307 4.64 -34.27 2.25
CA ALA A 307 4.17 -35.65 2.35
C ALA A 307 2.78 -35.87 1.72
N SER A 308 1.96 -34.83 1.60
CA SER A 308 0.67 -34.86 0.88
C SER A 308 0.82 -34.93 -0.65
N GLY A 309 2.04 -34.84 -1.17
CA GLY A 309 2.33 -34.70 -2.60
C GLY A 309 2.27 -33.26 -3.12
N LEU A 310 1.91 -32.28 -2.29
CA LEU A 310 1.94 -30.86 -2.68
C LEU A 310 3.37 -30.43 -3.00
N LYS A 311 3.60 -29.89 -4.20
CA LYS A 311 4.89 -29.29 -4.59
C LYS A 311 4.83 -27.77 -4.36
N VAL A 312 5.89 -27.19 -3.79
CA VAL A 312 6.05 -25.75 -3.67
C VAL A 312 7.35 -25.34 -4.32
N THR A 313 7.32 -24.35 -5.20
CA THR A 313 8.49 -23.72 -5.83
C THR A 313 8.49 -22.22 -5.53
N ILE A 314 9.65 -21.67 -5.20
CA ILE A 314 9.82 -20.26 -4.82
C ILE A 314 10.95 -19.67 -5.66
N ASP A 315 10.62 -18.75 -6.55
CA ASP A 315 11.60 -17.97 -7.30
C ASP A 315 11.99 -16.76 -6.44
N MET A 316 13.25 -16.72 -6.01
CA MET A 316 13.75 -15.66 -5.15
C MET A 316 14.66 -14.73 -5.94
N TYR A 317 14.40 -13.43 -5.89
CA TYR A 317 15.21 -12.40 -6.54
C TYR A 317 15.93 -11.51 -5.54
N THR A 318 17.22 -11.26 -5.79
CA THR A 318 18.05 -10.33 -5.01
C THR A 318 17.83 -8.88 -5.47
N PRO A 319 18.33 -7.89 -4.70
CA PRO A 319 18.35 -6.49 -5.13
C PRO A 319 19.06 -6.24 -6.47
N VAL A 320 19.95 -7.14 -6.92
CA VAL A 320 20.62 -7.03 -8.23
C VAL A 320 19.61 -6.92 -9.38
N GLY A 321 18.45 -7.60 -9.27
CA GLY A 321 17.43 -7.57 -10.32
C GLY A 321 16.51 -6.34 -10.30
N PHE A 322 16.55 -5.56 -9.21
CA PHE A 322 15.54 -4.53 -8.90
C PHE A 322 16.10 -3.22 -8.33
N GLY A 323 17.42 -3.09 -8.20
CA GLY A 323 18.06 -1.91 -7.63
C GLY A 323 18.05 -0.68 -8.55
N ASP A 324 18.44 0.46 -7.99
CA ASP A 324 18.39 1.79 -8.62
C ASP A 324 19.15 1.86 -9.95
N ALA A 325 20.22 1.07 -10.09
CA ALA A 325 21.04 1.02 -11.30
C ALA A 325 20.43 0.16 -12.43
N VAL A 326 19.38 -0.61 -12.16
CA VAL A 326 18.68 -1.43 -13.15
C VAL A 326 17.76 -0.53 -13.97
N PRO A 327 17.79 -0.58 -15.32
CA PRO A 327 16.85 0.17 -16.14
C PRO A 327 15.39 -0.12 -15.75
N LYS A 328 14.61 0.92 -15.49
CA LYS A 328 13.21 0.83 -15.01
C LYS A 328 12.35 -0.14 -15.83
N GLU A 329 12.48 -0.10 -17.16
CA GLU A 329 11.76 -1.01 -18.06
C GLU A 329 12.10 -2.49 -17.81
N SER A 330 13.37 -2.80 -17.50
CA SER A 330 13.82 -4.16 -17.23
C SER A 330 13.31 -4.69 -15.88
N SER A 331 13.34 -3.87 -14.83
CA SER A 331 12.80 -4.25 -13.52
C SER A 331 11.27 -4.36 -13.56
N GLN A 332 10.57 -3.47 -14.28
CA GLN A 332 9.13 -3.57 -14.49
C GLN A 332 8.73 -4.81 -15.28
N GLN A 333 9.42 -5.13 -16.38
CA GLN A 333 9.15 -6.35 -17.15
C GLN A 333 9.32 -7.59 -16.28
N ARG A 334 10.38 -7.65 -15.48
CA ARG A 334 10.61 -8.77 -14.56
C ARG A 334 9.53 -8.86 -13.50
N PHE A 335 9.11 -7.74 -12.91
CA PHE A 335 8.05 -7.76 -11.90
C PHE A 335 6.71 -8.16 -12.53
N ARG A 336 6.42 -7.72 -13.75
CA ARG A 336 5.24 -8.13 -14.54
C ARG A 336 5.22 -9.63 -14.75
N GLU A 337 6.33 -10.22 -15.16
CA GLU A 337 6.47 -11.67 -15.33
C GLU A 337 6.34 -12.42 -14.00
N ALA A 338 6.90 -11.87 -12.92
CA ALA A 338 6.77 -12.41 -11.58
C ALA A 338 5.30 -12.47 -11.14
N ILE A 339 4.54 -11.39 -11.28
CA ILE A 339 3.10 -11.36 -10.95
C ILE A 339 2.33 -12.30 -11.88
N ARG A 340 2.62 -12.31 -13.18
CA ARG A 340 1.88 -13.11 -14.15
C ARG A 340 2.00 -14.62 -13.92
N ASN A 341 3.18 -15.08 -13.52
CA ASN A 341 3.53 -16.50 -13.52
C ASN A 341 3.41 -17.20 -12.14
N HIS A 342 3.07 -16.46 -11.08
CA HIS A 342 3.06 -16.97 -9.72
C HIS A 342 1.71 -16.81 -9.02
N GLU A 343 1.35 -17.82 -8.24
CA GLU A 343 0.14 -17.82 -7.38
C GLU A 343 0.38 -17.04 -6.10
N ILE A 344 1.62 -16.98 -5.62
CA ILE A 344 2.00 -16.14 -4.48
C ILE A 344 3.07 -15.15 -4.92
N VAL A 345 2.81 -13.85 -4.69
CA VAL A 345 3.77 -12.78 -4.97
C VAL A 345 4.14 -12.12 -3.65
N TYR A 346 5.42 -12.13 -3.32
CA TYR A 346 5.97 -11.42 -2.17
C TYR A 346 6.92 -10.34 -2.66
N TYR A 347 6.68 -9.11 -2.22
CA TYR A 347 7.57 -7.98 -2.44
C TYR A 347 8.03 -7.46 -1.08
N GLY A 348 9.32 -7.62 -0.76
CA GLY A 348 9.97 -7.01 0.39
C GLY A 348 10.95 -5.94 -0.10
N GLY A 349 10.65 -4.67 0.12
CA GLY A 349 11.42 -3.58 -0.46
C GLY A 349 10.95 -2.22 0.05
N HIS A 350 11.64 -1.16 -0.35
CA HIS A 350 11.16 0.18 -0.04
C HIS A 350 9.79 0.43 -0.67
N ALA A 351 8.97 1.19 0.04
CA ALA A 351 7.78 1.77 -0.55
C ALA A 351 8.21 2.76 -1.63
N PHE A 352 8.11 2.30 -2.87
CA PHE A 352 8.15 3.11 -4.06
C PHE A 352 6.81 3.84 -4.16
N TYR A 353 6.71 5.05 -3.59
CA TYR A 353 5.50 5.87 -3.48
C TYR A 353 4.73 5.96 -4.81
N GLY A 354 3.79 5.04 -5.03
CA GLY A 354 3.05 4.92 -6.29
C GLY A 354 3.89 4.59 -7.54
N SER A 355 5.19 4.27 -7.41
CA SER A 355 6.09 4.07 -8.56
C SER A 355 6.32 2.60 -8.94
N LEU A 356 5.58 1.67 -8.31
CA LEU A 356 5.41 0.31 -8.82
C LEU A 356 4.36 0.32 -9.94
N ASP A 357 4.60 1.07 -11.02
CA ASP A 357 3.64 1.25 -12.13
C ASP A 357 3.17 -0.10 -12.74
N VAL A 358 3.93 -1.17 -12.51
CA VAL A 358 3.54 -2.52 -12.94
C VAL A 358 2.36 -3.09 -12.18
N LEU A 359 2.10 -2.66 -10.95
CA LEU A 359 0.85 -2.97 -10.26
C LEU A 359 -0.34 -2.31 -10.95
N ASP A 360 -0.09 -1.25 -11.72
CA ASP A 360 -1.06 -0.57 -12.56
C ASP A 360 -1.19 -1.10 -13.99
N ASP A 361 -0.44 -2.14 -14.32
CA ASP A 361 -0.52 -2.80 -15.61
C ASP A 361 -1.50 -3.99 -15.53
N PRO A 362 -2.68 -3.94 -16.18
CA PRO A 362 -3.62 -5.06 -16.19
C PRO A 362 -2.99 -6.32 -16.80
N ALA A 363 -2.01 -6.18 -17.70
CA ALA A 363 -1.31 -7.30 -18.28
C ALA A 363 -0.34 -7.99 -17.30
N ALA A 364 -0.02 -7.39 -16.14
CA ALA A 364 0.76 -8.07 -15.11
C ALA A 364 -0.02 -9.22 -14.45
N TYR A 365 -1.35 -9.16 -14.46
CA TYR A 365 -2.17 -10.09 -13.71
C TYR A 365 -2.72 -11.24 -14.59
N PRO A 366 -2.62 -12.49 -14.12
CA PRO A 366 -3.32 -13.61 -14.75
C PRO A 366 -4.84 -13.48 -14.48
N PRO A 367 -5.69 -13.59 -15.52
CA PRO A 367 -7.13 -13.33 -15.39
C PRO A 367 -7.89 -14.41 -14.61
N ASP A 368 -7.38 -15.64 -14.58
CA ASP A 368 -8.08 -16.83 -14.05
C ASP A 368 -7.32 -17.54 -12.90
N THR A 369 -6.22 -16.96 -12.43
CA THR A 369 -5.44 -17.48 -11.31
C THR A 369 -5.80 -16.75 -10.02
N TYR A 370 -6.15 -17.52 -8.98
CA TYR A 370 -6.24 -17.01 -7.62
C TYR A 370 -4.83 -16.72 -7.09
N GLN A 371 -4.62 -15.50 -6.61
CA GLN A 371 -3.31 -15.05 -6.14
C GLN A 371 -3.35 -14.61 -4.67
N ILE A 372 -2.22 -14.76 -3.98
CA ILE A 372 -1.94 -14.11 -2.72
C ILE A 372 -0.79 -13.13 -2.96
N ILE A 373 -1.05 -11.84 -2.85
CA ILE A 373 -0.04 -10.80 -3.06
C ILE A 373 0.28 -10.16 -1.71
N PHE A 374 1.52 -10.29 -1.26
CA PHE A 374 2.01 -9.64 -0.05
C PHE A 374 2.98 -8.53 -0.42
N MET A 375 2.53 -7.29 -0.20
CA MET A 375 3.35 -6.09 -0.30
C MET A 375 3.89 -5.75 1.09
N ASP A 376 5.14 -6.13 1.35
CA ASP A 376 5.86 -5.91 2.61
C ASP A 376 6.78 -4.69 2.46
N ALA A 377 6.13 -3.54 2.38
CA ALA A 377 6.76 -2.24 2.15
C ALA A 377 6.04 -1.18 2.99
N CYS A 378 6.70 -0.08 3.33
CA CYS A 378 6.10 0.96 4.20
C CYS A 378 4.70 1.39 3.72
N TRP A 379 3.72 1.35 4.62
CA TRP A 379 2.35 1.79 4.38
C TRP A 379 1.69 1.11 3.19
N SER A 380 2.02 -0.15 2.91
CA SER A 380 1.57 -0.85 1.70
C SER A 380 0.04 -0.97 1.59
N TYR A 381 -0.68 -0.95 2.71
CA TYR A 381 -2.15 -0.90 2.71
C TYR A 381 -2.65 0.33 1.94
N ALA A 382 -2.05 1.49 2.21
CA ALA A 382 -2.45 2.78 1.65
C ALA A 382 -2.03 2.95 0.18
N TYR A 383 -1.02 2.21 -0.29
CA TYR A 383 -0.43 2.42 -1.62
C TYR A 383 -0.79 1.37 -2.66
N TYR A 384 -0.82 0.09 -2.30
CA TYR A 384 -0.79 -0.96 -3.32
C TYR A 384 -2.07 -1.79 -3.38
N THR A 385 -2.82 -1.82 -2.27
CA THR A 385 -3.97 -2.71 -2.11
C THR A 385 -5.03 -2.50 -3.18
N LYS A 386 -5.41 -1.24 -3.44
CA LYS A 386 -6.44 -0.91 -4.42
C LYS A 386 -5.96 -1.01 -5.87
N GLN A 387 -4.68 -0.74 -6.13
CA GLN A 387 -4.08 -0.95 -7.45
C GLN A 387 -4.24 -2.40 -7.89
N VAL A 388 -3.91 -3.35 -7.01
CA VAL A 388 -4.11 -4.78 -7.27
C VAL A 388 -5.57 -5.12 -7.57
N PHE A 389 -6.50 -4.68 -6.72
CA PHE A 389 -7.93 -4.99 -6.91
C PHE A 389 -8.50 -4.41 -8.19
N ARG A 390 -8.13 -3.18 -8.55
CA ARG A 390 -8.56 -2.53 -9.79
C ARG A 390 -8.22 -3.38 -11.01
N HIS A 391 -7.03 -3.98 -11.03
CA HIS A 391 -6.55 -4.75 -12.18
C HIS A 391 -6.89 -6.25 -12.12
N LYS A 392 -7.42 -6.73 -10.99
CA LYS A 392 -8.06 -8.05 -10.86
C LYS A 392 -9.58 -7.99 -11.03
N ALA A 393 -10.17 -6.80 -11.12
CA ALA A 393 -11.59 -6.61 -11.34
C ALA A 393 -12.01 -7.15 -12.72
N THR A 394 -13.18 -7.77 -12.76
CA THR A 394 -13.83 -8.25 -13.98
C THR A 394 -15.28 -7.80 -14.01
N ALA A 395 -15.98 -7.98 -15.13
CA ALA A 395 -17.41 -7.68 -15.21
C ALA A 395 -18.25 -8.46 -14.19
N THR A 396 -17.84 -9.69 -13.82
CA THR A 396 -18.54 -10.53 -12.83
C THR A 396 -18.02 -10.36 -11.41
N ASP A 397 -16.80 -9.86 -11.26
CA ASP A 397 -16.21 -9.47 -9.99
C ASP A 397 -15.68 -8.02 -10.08
N PRO A 398 -16.57 -7.02 -10.01
CA PRO A 398 -16.15 -5.62 -10.10
C PRO A 398 -15.35 -5.15 -8.88
N THR A 399 -15.13 -6.02 -7.89
CA THR A 399 -14.34 -5.76 -6.67
C THR A 399 -12.89 -6.15 -6.89
N GLY A 400 -12.65 -7.12 -7.79
CA GLY A 400 -11.36 -7.77 -7.97
C GLY A 400 -10.94 -8.65 -6.81
N TRP A 401 -11.86 -9.08 -5.93
CA TRP A 401 -11.55 -9.84 -4.70
C TRP A 401 -11.62 -11.36 -4.89
N GLU A 402 -12.36 -11.85 -5.87
CA GLU A 402 -12.63 -13.28 -6.03
C GLU A 402 -11.35 -14.09 -6.32
N LEU A 403 -10.36 -13.46 -6.95
CA LEU A 403 -9.12 -14.10 -7.39
C LEU A 403 -7.86 -13.46 -6.80
N VAL A 404 -7.97 -12.61 -5.77
CA VAL A 404 -6.78 -12.11 -5.08
C VAL A 404 -7.04 -11.79 -3.62
N ASP A 405 -6.12 -12.25 -2.77
CA ASP A 405 -5.99 -11.78 -1.40
C ASP A 405 -4.73 -10.91 -1.31
N VAL A 406 -4.85 -9.72 -0.72
CA VAL A 406 -3.71 -8.80 -0.57
C VAL A 406 -3.31 -8.71 0.90
N VAL A 407 -2.10 -9.13 1.23
CA VAL A 407 -1.49 -8.91 2.56
C VAL A 407 -0.69 -7.63 2.51
N ASN A 408 -0.83 -6.80 3.54
CA ASN A 408 -0.19 -5.50 3.64
C ASN A 408 0.14 -5.16 5.09
N ASN A 409 0.99 -4.14 5.27
CA ASN A 409 1.22 -3.48 6.54
C ASN A 409 0.63 -2.06 6.51
N THR A 410 0.40 -1.51 7.71
CA THR A 410 -0.24 -0.21 7.91
C THR A 410 0.69 0.78 8.59
N GLU A 411 1.98 0.51 8.64
CA GLU A 411 2.98 1.29 9.35
C GLU A 411 4.18 1.57 8.45
N MET A 412 5.14 2.35 8.94
CA MET A 412 6.48 2.30 8.36
C MET A 412 7.00 0.87 8.49
N GLY A 413 7.42 0.30 7.35
CA GLY A 413 7.95 -1.05 7.32
C GLY A 413 9.27 -1.12 8.08
N ASN A 414 9.48 -2.18 8.85
CA ASN A 414 10.78 -2.43 9.44
C ASN A 414 11.61 -3.32 8.51
N THR A 415 12.73 -2.79 8.04
CA THR A 415 13.74 -3.60 7.39
C THR A 415 14.19 -4.72 8.33
N GLY A 416 14.12 -5.97 7.87
CA GLY A 416 14.45 -7.18 8.63
C GLY A 416 13.24 -7.96 9.14
N SER A 417 12.02 -7.42 9.08
CA SER A 417 10.80 -8.19 9.42
C SER A 417 10.52 -9.30 8.40
N GLU A 418 11.06 -9.16 7.19
CA GLU A 418 10.92 -10.09 6.07
C GLU A 418 11.49 -11.47 6.43
N GLY A 419 12.59 -11.54 7.17
CA GLY A 419 13.23 -12.81 7.50
C GLY A 419 12.35 -13.71 8.38
N VAL A 420 11.52 -13.13 9.27
CA VAL A 420 10.83 -13.88 10.33
C VAL A 420 9.32 -13.88 10.13
N THR A 421 8.71 -12.70 9.95
CA THR A 421 7.26 -12.53 9.92
C THR A 421 6.64 -13.04 8.62
N SER A 422 7.24 -12.73 7.46
CA SER A 422 6.71 -13.22 6.17
C SER A 422 6.96 -14.72 5.99
N VAL A 423 8.11 -15.27 6.41
CA VAL A 423 8.32 -16.73 6.42
C VAL A 423 7.33 -17.45 7.35
N ALA A 424 6.95 -16.82 8.45
CA ALA A 424 5.89 -17.31 9.34
C ALA A 424 4.53 -17.39 8.63
N LEU A 425 4.15 -16.36 7.87
CA LEU A 425 2.95 -16.38 7.04
C LEU A 425 2.99 -17.53 6.03
N PHE A 426 3.99 -17.55 5.14
CA PHE A 426 4.06 -18.54 4.05
C PHE A 426 4.18 -19.96 4.57
N GLY A 427 4.97 -20.17 5.63
CA GLY A 427 5.08 -21.47 6.29
C GLY A 427 3.74 -21.99 6.82
N ASN A 428 2.82 -21.12 7.25
CA ASN A 428 1.49 -21.51 7.68
C ASN A 428 0.50 -21.63 6.51
N ILE A 429 0.60 -20.80 5.47
CA ILE A 429 -0.16 -20.98 4.21
C ILE A 429 0.14 -22.36 3.61
N PHE A 430 1.41 -22.75 3.49
CA PHE A 430 1.79 -24.05 2.95
C PHE A 430 1.30 -25.23 3.80
N LYS A 431 1.24 -25.07 5.12
CA LYS A 431 0.65 -26.09 6.01
C LYS A 431 -0.87 -26.20 5.83
N GLY A 432 -1.57 -25.08 5.67
CA GLY A 432 -3.01 -25.05 5.36
C GLY A 432 -3.29 -25.76 4.03
N ALA A 433 -2.59 -25.37 2.97
CA ALA A 433 -2.65 -26.00 1.66
C ALA A 433 -2.33 -27.51 1.71
N THR A 434 -1.29 -27.90 2.47
CA THR A 434 -0.92 -29.31 2.68
C THR A 434 -2.04 -30.09 3.38
N ALA A 435 -2.69 -29.49 4.38
CA ALA A 435 -3.80 -30.10 5.09
C ALA A 435 -4.99 -30.31 4.15
N VAL A 436 -5.38 -29.30 3.37
CA VAL A 436 -6.46 -29.42 2.37
C VAL A 436 -6.12 -30.50 1.34
N LYS A 437 -4.89 -30.53 0.83
CA LYS A 437 -4.43 -31.57 -0.12
C LYS A 437 -4.53 -32.98 0.47
N ALA A 438 -4.26 -33.13 1.77
CA ALA A 438 -4.36 -34.38 2.50
C ALA A 438 -5.79 -34.69 3.00
N ASN A 439 -6.80 -33.91 2.59
CA ASN A 439 -8.18 -34.00 3.06
C ASN A 439 -8.29 -33.91 4.61
N GLN A 440 -7.49 -33.03 5.21
CA GLN A 440 -7.47 -32.70 6.63
C GLN A 440 -8.02 -31.29 6.85
N SER A 441 -8.45 -31.00 8.08
CA SER A 441 -8.96 -29.68 8.42
C SER A 441 -7.87 -28.60 8.34
N ALA A 442 -8.17 -27.51 7.63
CA ALA A 442 -7.36 -26.30 7.59
C ALA A 442 -7.90 -25.18 8.51
N ALA A 443 -8.80 -25.50 9.45
CA ALA A 443 -9.50 -24.51 10.28
C ALA A 443 -8.59 -23.59 11.12
N LYS A 444 -7.35 -24.02 11.40
CA LYS A 444 -6.35 -23.21 12.12
C LYS A 444 -5.65 -22.18 11.24
N TYR A 445 -5.75 -22.31 9.92
CA TYR A 445 -5.06 -21.47 8.94
C TYR A 445 -6.02 -20.49 8.27
N SER A 446 -6.92 -19.88 9.07
CA SER A 446 -7.73 -18.74 8.64
C SER A 446 -6.86 -17.49 8.49
N TRP A 447 -7.27 -16.55 7.65
CA TRP A 447 -6.63 -15.23 7.55
C TRP A 447 -6.56 -14.54 8.91
N ASN A 448 -7.59 -14.67 9.75
CA ASN A 448 -7.59 -14.11 11.11
C ASN A 448 -6.40 -14.63 11.94
N ASN A 449 -6.19 -15.95 11.96
CA ASN A 449 -5.10 -16.56 12.73
C ASN A 449 -3.73 -16.29 12.09
N LEU A 450 -3.64 -16.30 10.75
CA LEU A 450 -2.41 -16.01 10.02
C LEU A 450 -1.93 -14.58 10.32
N ILE A 451 -2.84 -13.60 10.22
CA ILE A 451 -2.54 -12.20 10.51
C ILE A 451 -2.30 -11.96 12.01
N GLU A 452 -3.02 -12.61 12.91
CA GLU A 452 -2.71 -12.56 14.35
C GLU A 452 -1.29 -13.04 14.62
N TYR A 453 -0.89 -14.16 14.02
CA TYR A 453 0.46 -14.71 14.17
C TYR A 453 1.53 -13.78 13.61
N MET A 454 1.29 -13.13 12.46
CA MET A 454 2.19 -12.12 11.91
C MET A 454 2.37 -10.95 12.87
N ASN A 455 1.27 -10.42 13.41
CA ASN A 455 1.30 -9.30 14.35
C ASN A 455 2.05 -9.67 15.65
N VAL A 456 1.83 -10.86 16.21
CA VAL A 456 2.58 -11.35 17.37
C VAL A 456 4.07 -11.53 17.07
N SER A 457 4.41 -12.00 15.86
CA SER A 457 5.79 -12.09 15.40
C SER A 457 6.46 -10.72 15.35
N SER A 458 5.76 -9.72 14.79
CA SER A 458 6.26 -8.34 14.72
C SER A 458 6.43 -7.71 16.11
N ASP A 459 5.47 -7.90 17.03
CA ASP A 459 5.60 -7.47 18.42
C ASP A 459 6.84 -8.05 19.09
N LYS A 460 7.09 -9.35 18.85
CA LYS A 460 8.24 -10.04 19.42
C LYS A 460 9.54 -9.41 18.89
N LEU A 461 9.66 -9.21 17.59
CA LEU A 461 10.83 -8.57 16.98
C LEU A 461 11.08 -7.19 17.57
N ALA A 462 10.05 -6.35 17.65
CA ALA A 462 10.14 -5.02 18.26
C ALA A 462 10.55 -5.07 19.73
N SER A 463 10.09 -6.07 20.49
CA SER A 463 10.46 -6.23 21.91
C SER A 463 11.87 -6.78 22.14
N GLU A 464 12.44 -7.48 21.16
CA GLU A 464 13.77 -8.08 21.21
C GLU A 464 14.85 -7.12 20.68
N ASP A 465 14.45 -6.05 19.99
CA ASP A 465 15.35 -5.00 19.53
C ASP A 465 15.89 -4.17 20.72
N PRO A 466 17.19 -4.26 21.04
CA PRO A 466 17.78 -3.53 22.16
C PRO A 466 17.88 -2.01 21.93
N THR A 467 17.78 -1.53 20.67
CA THR A 467 17.81 -0.08 20.38
C THR A 467 16.45 0.56 20.65
N GLY A 468 15.37 -0.23 20.55
CA GLY A 468 13.99 0.24 20.62
C GLY A 468 13.57 1.05 19.38
N GLU A 469 14.34 0.96 18.30
CA GLU A 469 14.04 1.64 17.03
C GLU A 469 12.98 0.88 16.24
N THR A 470 12.96 -0.45 16.35
CA THR A 470 11.95 -1.32 15.73
C THR A 470 10.60 -1.15 16.42
N LYS A 471 9.60 -0.66 15.68
CA LYS A 471 8.22 -0.56 16.17
C LYS A 471 7.41 -1.75 15.67
N PRO A 472 6.44 -2.29 16.42
CA PRO A 472 5.61 -3.38 15.88
C PRO A 472 4.84 -2.91 14.64
N GLU A 473 4.95 -3.66 13.56
CA GLU A 473 4.14 -3.49 12.36
C GLU A 473 2.76 -4.10 12.57
N ILE A 474 1.76 -3.45 11.99
CA ILE A 474 0.41 -3.97 11.95
C ILE A 474 0.15 -4.50 10.55
N TYR A 475 -0.12 -5.80 10.47
CA TYR A 475 -0.48 -6.50 9.25
C TYR A 475 -1.99 -6.72 9.16
N GLY A 476 -2.47 -6.79 7.92
CA GLY A 476 -3.81 -7.24 7.58
C GLY A 476 -3.87 -7.93 6.23
N ALA A 477 -5.03 -8.53 5.95
CA ALA A 477 -5.36 -9.09 4.64
C ALA A 477 -6.64 -8.45 4.10
N SER A 478 -6.58 -7.90 2.89
CA SER A 478 -7.69 -7.30 2.15
C SER A 478 -8.17 -8.25 1.05
N GLY A 479 -9.41 -8.08 0.59
CA GLY A 479 -10.07 -8.92 -0.43
C GLY A 479 -10.68 -10.20 0.15
N VAL A 480 -10.37 -10.54 1.39
CA VAL A 480 -10.61 -11.88 1.94
C VAL A 480 -12.04 -12.15 2.41
N ARG A 481 -12.86 -11.11 2.59
CA ARG A 481 -14.22 -11.27 3.17
C ARG A 481 -15.19 -12.03 2.27
N THR A 482 -14.93 -12.02 0.97
CA THR A 482 -15.73 -12.75 -0.02
C THR A 482 -15.24 -14.18 -0.26
N ASN A 483 -14.18 -14.61 0.42
CA ASN A 483 -13.62 -15.95 0.23
C ASN A 483 -14.63 -17.03 0.62
N LYS A 484 -14.81 -17.98 -0.29
CA LYS A 484 -15.85 -18.99 -0.25
C LYS A 484 -15.36 -20.29 0.40
N PHE A 485 -14.05 -20.56 0.41
CA PHE A 485 -13.48 -21.75 1.02
C PHE A 485 -13.93 -21.93 2.48
N LYS A 486 -14.37 -23.15 2.79
CA LYS A 486 -14.68 -23.60 4.15
C LYS A 486 -13.88 -24.86 4.43
N PRO A 487 -13.08 -24.90 5.52
CA PRO A 487 -12.32 -26.09 5.86
C PRO A 487 -13.26 -27.25 6.19
N ALA A 488 -12.83 -28.47 5.87
CA ALA A 488 -13.50 -29.67 6.38
C ALA A 488 -13.49 -29.66 7.92
N HIS A 489 -14.61 -30.07 8.51
CA HIS A 489 -14.80 -30.17 9.96
C HIS A 489 -13.98 -31.30 10.58
#